data_AF-A0A9W9Z6T2-F1
#
_entry.id   AF-A0A9W9Z6T2-F1
#
_cell.length_a   1.000
_cell.length_b   1.000
_cell.length_c   1.000
_cell.angle_alpha   90.00
_cell.angle_beta   90.00
_cell.angle_gamma   90.00
#
_symmetry.space_group_name_H-M   'P 1'
#
loop_
_entity.id
_entity.type
_entity.pdbx_description
1 polymer ?
#
loop_
_entity_poly.entity_id
_entity_poly.type
_entity_poly.pdbx_seq_one_letter_code
_entity_poly.pdbx_strand_id
1 'polypeptide(L)'
;MCDEAKAYAAKLAAMGTLEHSSKEERHGQGENLSYGCSTNSAQSIEEAVTNWYNEVYDPGYDFNNGESSYGTGHFTQVVWKKSTALGIGRAEGENSGPRKCAYIVARYNPAGNLWGQYQDNVLKGTFNAKRDRASNN
;
A
#
# COMPACT_ATOMS: atom_id res chain seq x y z
N MET A 1 2.47 -6.67 -14.46
CA MET A 1 2.27 -6.06 -13.12
C MET A 1 2.57 -7.00 -11.95
N CYS A 2 1.95 -8.19 -11.80
CA CYS A 2 2.29 -9.08 -10.66
C CYS A 2 3.76 -9.50 -10.65
N ASP A 3 4.32 -9.88 -11.81
CA ASP A 3 5.73 -10.26 -11.92
C ASP A 3 6.67 -9.08 -11.64
N GLU A 4 6.34 -7.88 -12.13
CA GLU A 4 7.08 -6.64 -11.84
C GLU A 4 7.05 -6.30 -10.34
N ALA A 5 5.89 -6.43 -9.70
CA ALA A 5 5.74 -6.20 -8.27
C ALA A 5 6.55 -7.22 -7.46
N LYS A 6 6.54 -8.50 -7.86
CA LYS A 6 7.30 -9.57 -7.21
C LYS A 6 8.80 -9.38 -7.39
N ALA A 7 9.25 -9.02 -8.58
CA ALA A 7 10.64 -8.73 -8.87
C ALA A 7 11.14 -7.53 -8.04
N TYR A 8 10.33 -6.47 -7.95
CA TYR A 8 10.69 -5.31 -7.14
C TYR A 8 10.68 -5.62 -5.64
N ALA A 9 9.73 -6.41 -5.14
CA ALA A 9 9.73 -6.90 -3.76
C ALA A 9 11.02 -7.67 -3.45
N ALA A 10 11.49 -8.53 -4.36
CA ALA A 10 12.75 -9.25 -4.20
C ALA A 10 13.98 -8.32 -4.18
N LYS A 11 13.97 -7.26 -5.01
CA LYS A 11 15.00 -6.21 -4.99
C LYS A 11 15.05 -5.49 -3.63
N LEU A 12 13.89 -5.10 -3.08
CA LEU A 12 13.79 -4.47 -1.76
C LEU A 12 14.27 -5.42 -0.65
N ALA A 13 13.89 -6.70 -0.72
CA ALA A 13 14.35 -7.72 0.22
C ALA A 13 15.88 -7.90 0.20
N ALA A 14 16.49 -7.88 -0.99
CA ALA A 14 17.94 -7.97 -1.13
C ALA A 14 18.66 -6.70 -0.61
N MET A 15 18.07 -5.52 -0.83
CA MET A 15 18.63 -4.25 -0.33
C MET A 15 18.41 -4.04 1.17
N GLY A 16 17.38 -4.67 1.76
CA GLY A 16 17.02 -4.50 3.16
C GLY A 16 16.31 -3.17 3.47
N THR A 17 15.96 -2.36 2.46
CA THR A 17 15.34 -1.03 2.60
C THR A 17 13.97 -0.98 1.92
N LEU A 18 13.11 -0.07 2.39
CA LEU A 18 11.80 0.18 1.80
C LEU A 18 11.84 1.49 1.00
N GLU A 19 12.12 1.38 -0.29
CA GLU A 19 12.26 2.54 -1.19
C GLU A 19 11.40 2.41 -2.43
N HIS A 20 10.68 3.48 -2.76
CA HIS A 20 9.88 3.54 -3.98
C HIS A 20 10.75 3.35 -5.22
N SER A 21 10.23 2.59 -6.18
CA SER A 21 10.87 2.51 -7.50
C SER A 21 10.80 3.85 -8.22
N SER A 22 11.76 4.09 -9.11
CA SER A 22 11.69 5.21 -10.04
C SER A 22 10.44 5.11 -10.92
N LYS A 23 9.97 6.25 -11.43
CA LYS A 23 8.79 6.29 -12.32
C LYS A 23 9.03 5.46 -13.59
N GLU A 24 10.26 5.46 -14.07
CA GLU A 24 10.75 4.72 -15.25
C GLU A 24 10.69 3.20 -14.99
N GLU A 25 11.23 2.75 -13.85
CA GLU A 25 11.25 1.32 -13.46
C GLU A 25 9.83 0.76 -13.26
N ARG A 26 8.87 1.62 -12.86
CA ARG A 26 7.46 1.23 -12.73
C ARG A 26 6.58 1.62 -13.91
N HIS A 27 7.15 2.09 -15.01
CA HIS A 27 6.40 2.44 -16.23
C HIS A 27 5.19 3.36 -15.99
N GLY A 28 5.32 4.31 -15.06
CA GLY A 28 4.23 5.23 -14.70
C GLY A 28 3.10 4.64 -13.84
N GLN A 29 3.23 3.40 -13.35
CA GLN A 29 2.28 2.79 -12.41
C GLN A 29 2.33 3.46 -11.02
N GLY A 30 1.20 3.41 -10.30
CA GLY A 30 1.14 3.72 -8.88
C GLY A 30 1.84 2.65 -8.04
N GLU A 31 2.23 2.97 -6.82
CA GLU A 31 2.98 2.07 -5.95
C GLU A 31 2.62 2.24 -4.47
N ASN A 32 2.28 1.14 -3.82
CA ASN A 32 2.29 1.04 -2.36
C ASN A 32 3.36 0.03 -1.93
N LEU A 33 4.06 0.34 -0.85
CA LEU A 33 5.08 -0.52 -0.26
C LEU A 33 4.69 -0.87 1.17
N SER A 34 5.04 -2.08 1.60
CA SER A 34 4.91 -2.49 3.00
C SER A 34 6.10 -3.36 3.40
N TYR A 35 6.49 -3.24 4.65
CA TYR A 35 7.51 -4.07 5.27
C TYR A 35 7.08 -4.41 6.69
N GLY A 36 7.19 -5.69 7.04
CA GLY A 36 6.80 -6.17 8.35
C GLY A 36 7.60 -7.39 8.76
N CYS A 37 7.97 -7.42 10.03
CA CYS A 37 8.75 -8.48 10.67
C CYS A 37 8.04 -9.03 11.88
N SER A 38 8.07 -10.35 12.05
CA SER A 38 7.61 -11.00 13.28
C SER A 38 8.44 -12.25 13.58
N THR A 39 8.39 -12.72 14.81
CA THR A 39 9.04 -13.97 15.25
C THR A 39 8.27 -15.21 14.77
N ASN A 40 6.98 -15.07 14.45
CA ASN A 40 6.13 -16.21 14.09
C ASN A 40 6.10 -16.44 12.58
N SER A 41 5.66 -15.42 11.83
CA SER A 41 5.48 -15.44 10.37
C SER A 41 5.81 -14.07 9.77
N ALA A 42 6.39 -14.05 8.57
CA ALA A 42 6.59 -12.80 7.85
C ALA A 42 5.24 -12.23 7.38
N GLN A 43 5.15 -10.89 7.29
CA GLN A 43 3.91 -10.18 6.94
C GLN A 43 3.27 -10.74 5.66
N SER A 44 1.95 -10.92 5.70
CA SER A 44 1.12 -11.35 4.59
C SER A 44 0.70 -10.17 3.71
N ILE A 45 0.22 -10.47 2.49
CA ILE A 45 -0.36 -9.46 1.61
C ILE A 45 -1.64 -8.87 2.22
N GLU A 46 -2.46 -9.68 2.89
CA GLU A 46 -3.70 -9.24 3.52
C GLU A 46 -3.44 -8.23 4.64
N GLU A 47 -2.47 -8.49 5.51
CA GLU A 47 -2.04 -7.53 6.54
C GLU A 47 -1.54 -6.21 5.93
N ALA A 48 -0.75 -6.28 4.85
CA ALA A 48 -0.27 -5.08 4.17
C ALA A 48 -1.42 -4.23 3.59
N VAL A 49 -2.36 -4.86 2.88
CA VAL A 49 -3.53 -4.18 2.31
C VAL A 49 -4.44 -3.62 3.40
N THR A 50 -4.61 -4.36 4.50
CA THR A 50 -5.39 -3.91 5.66
C THR A 50 -4.76 -2.67 6.30
N ASN A 51 -3.43 -2.67 6.48
CA ASN A 51 -2.71 -1.51 7.02
C ASN A 51 -2.81 -0.29 6.11
N TRP A 52 -2.64 -0.47 4.79
CA TRP A 52 -2.84 0.61 3.83
C TRP A 52 -4.26 1.17 3.86
N TYR A 53 -5.27 0.32 3.95
CA TYR A 53 -6.66 0.78 4.03
C TYR A 53 -6.96 1.52 5.34
N ASN A 54 -6.39 1.04 6.45
CA ASN A 54 -6.62 1.60 7.79
C ASN A 54 -6.10 3.04 7.96
N GLU A 55 -5.31 3.57 7.03
CA GLU A 55 -4.95 4.99 7.02
C GLU A 55 -6.19 5.92 6.97
N VAL A 56 -7.33 5.43 6.47
CA VAL A 56 -8.61 6.14 6.53
C VAL A 56 -9.08 6.42 7.96
N TYR A 57 -8.63 5.61 8.92
CA TYR A 57 -8.98 5.73 10.34
C TYR A 57 -7.85 6.39 11.15
N ASP A 58 -6.60 6.06 10.83
CA ASP A 58 -5.41 6.54 11.53
C ASP A 58 -4.23 6.58 10.55
N PRO A 59 -3.77 7.76 10.10
CA PRO A 59 -4.01 9.09 10.71
C PRO A 59 -5.38 9.71 10.42
N GLY A 60 -6.16 9.14 9.50
CA GLY A 60 -7.48 9.65 9.11
C GLY A 60 -7.46 10.44 7.80
N TYR A 61 -8.44 10.20 6.93
CA TYR A 61 -8.60 10.91 5.66
C TYR A 61 -9.77 11.91 5.71
N ASP A 62 -9.51 13.18 5.39
CA ASP A 62 -10.57 14.19 5.23
C ASP A 62 -11.13 14.19 3.81
N PHE A 63 -12.31 13.58 3.65
CA PHE A 63 -13.03 13.51 2.38
C PHE A 63 -13.51 14.88 1.85
N ASN A 64 -13.47 15.95 2.67
CA ASN A 64 -13.92 17.27 2.26
C ASN A 64 -12.80 18.15 1.69
N ASN A 65 -11.54 17.91 2.09
CA ASN A 65 -10.40 18.76 1.73
C ASN A 65 -9.98 18.63 0.26
N GLY A 66 -10.44 17.61 -0.46
CA GLY A 66 -10.17 17.41 -1.89
C GLY A 66 -8.70 17.19 -2.26
N GLU A 67 -7.85 16.93 -1.28
CA GLU A 67 -6.43 16.68 -1.39
C GLU A 67 -6.03 15.45 -0.57
N SER A 68 -4.80 14.94 -0.77
CA SER A 68 -4.24 13.93 0.11
C SER A 68 -4.09 14.47 1.53
N SER A 69 -4.48 13.68 2.53
CA SER A 69 -4.10 13.94 3.92
C SER A 69 -2.72 13.33 4.21
N TYR A 70 -1.96 13.91 5.13
CA TYR A 70 -0.66 13.37 5.52
C TYR A 70 -0.80 11.91 5.98
N GLY A 71 0.01 11.02 5.42
CA GLY A 71 0.00 9.59 5.79
C GLY A 71 -1.22 8.79 5.30
N THR A 72 -1.96 9.29 4.30
CA THR A 72 -3.11 8.56 3.69
C THR A 72 -2.88 8.14 2.24
N GLY A 73 -1.62 8.22 1.79
CA GLY A 73 -1.24 7.95 0.41
C GLY A 73 -1.51 6.51 -0.01
N HIS A 74 -1.35 5.53 0.89
CA HIS A 74 -1.61 4.15 0.55
C HIS A 74 -3.11 3.88 0.46
N PHE A 75 -3.90 4.38 1.42
CA PHE A 75 -5.36 4.29 1.38
C PHE A 75 -5.93 4.89 0.10
N THR A 76 -5.54 6.12 -0.21
CA THR A 76 -6.05 6.84 -1.40
C THR A 76 -5.73 6.11 -2.69
N GLN A 77 -4.57 5.46 -2.79
CA GLN A 77 -4.24 4.60 -3.93
C GLN A 77 -5.05 3.29 -3.96
N VAL A 78 -5.30 2.66 -2.81
CA VAL A 78 -6.11 1.42 -2.70
C VAL A 78 -7.53 1.65 -3.22
N VAL A 79 -8.15 2.78 -2.88
CA VAL A 79 -9.54 3.08 -3.25
C VAL A 79 -9.68 3.95 -4.50
N TRP A 80 -8.58 4.21 -5.21
CA TRP A 80 -8.57 5.15 -6.34
C TRP A 80 -9.44 4.66 -7.49
N LYS A 81 -10.61 5.29 -7.69
CA LYS A 81 -11.64 4.88 -8.65
C LYS A 81 -11.12 4.59 -10.08
N LYS A 82 -10.20 5.43 -10.59
CA LYS A 82 -9.68 5.25 -11.96
C LYS A 82 -8.67 4.12 -12.10
N SER A 83 -8.10 3.60 -11.01
CA SER A 83 -7.18 2.46 -11.05
C SER A 83 -7.99 1.20 -11.33
N THR A 84 -7.76 0.54 -12.47
CA THR A 84 -8.57 -0.61 -12.92
C THR A 84 -7.80 -1.92 -12.91
N ALA A 85 -6.48 -1.86 -12.76
CA ALA A 85 -5.64 -3.03 -12.67
C ALA A 85 -4.72 -2.93 -11.45
N LEU A 86 -4.54 -4.08 -10.79
CA LEU A 86 -3.70 -4.26 -9.61
C LEU A 86 -2.77 -5.46 -9.82
N GLY A 87 -1.50 -5.30 -9.48
CA GLY A 87 -0.56 -6.41 -9.33
C GLY A 87 0.16 -6.31 -7.99
N ILE A 88 0.19 -7.39 -7.21
CA ILE A 88 0.86 -7.42 -5.91
C ILE A 88 1.93 -8.51 -5.93
N GLY A 89 3.10 -8.18 -5.40
CA GLY A 89 4.22 -9.08 -5.19
C GLY A 89 4.72 -9.04 -3.76
N ARG A 90 5.27 -10.18 -3.32
CA ARG A 90 5.84 -10.36 -1.99
C ARG A 90 7.17 -11.09 -2.10
N ALA A 91 8.15 -10.69 -1.29
CA ALA A 91 9.41 -11.40 -1.10
C ALA A 91 9.80 -11.39 0.39
N GLU A 92 10.42 -12.45 0.87
CA GLU A 92 10.96 -12.51 2.23
C GLU A 92 12.41 -12.05 2.24
N GLY A 93 12.79 -11.30 3.27
CA GLY A 93 14.18 -10.89 3.49
C GLY A 93 14.93 -11.92 4.31
N GLU A 94 16.17 -12.20 3.94
CA GLU A 94 17.02 -13.19 4.63
C GLU A 94 17.91 -12.56 5.72
N ASN A 95 18.01 -11.22 5.76
CA ASN A 95 18.94 -10.47 6.61
C ASN A 95 18.35 -10.07 7.98
N SER A 96 17.37 -10.78 8.49
CA SER A 96 16.55 -10.35 9.64
C SER A 96 16.80 -11.13 10.94
N GLY A 97 17.86 -11.95 10.98
CA GLY A 97 18.19 -12.76 12.14
C GLY A 97 17.08 -13.77 12.47
N PRO A 98 16.59 -13.86 13.74
CA PRO A 98 15.53 -14.79 14.10
C PRO A 98 14.13 -14.35 13.62
N ARG A 99 14.01 -13.13 13.07
CA ARG A 99 12.72 -12.59 12.59
C ARG A 99 12.50 -13.00 11.15
N LYS A 100 11.25 -13.27 10.82
CA LYS A 100 10.80 -13.46 9.44
C LYS A 100 10.25 -12.12 8.97
N CYS A 101 10.83 -11.57 7.92
CA CYS A 101 10.42 -10.28 7.36
C CYS A 101 9.96 -10.44 5.91
N ALA A 102 8.94 -9.70 5.53
CA ALA A 102 8.48 -9.62 4.15
C ALA A 102 8.43 -8.18 3.65
N TYR A 103 8.68 -8.04 2.35
CA TYR A 103 8.50 -6.82 1.57
C TYR A 103 7.35 -7.08 0.61
N ILE A 104 6.35 -6.19 0.64
CA ILE A 104 5.16 -6.25 -0.21
C ILE A 104 5.15 -5.01 -1.10
N VAL A 105 4.92 -5.23 -2.39
CA VAL A 105 4.82 -4.18 -3.40
C VAL A 105 3.50 -4.33 -4.13
N ALA A 106 2.72 -3.27 -4.20
CA ALA A 106 1.52 -3.20 -5.03
C ALA A 106 1.74 -2.22 -6.19
N ARG A 107 1.26 -2.59 -7.37
CA ARG A 107 1.29 -1.81 -8.61
C ARG A 107 -0.13 -1.50 -9.04
N TYR A 108 -0.40 -0.24 -9.36
CA TYR A 108 -1.72 0.24 -9.75
C TYR A 108 -1.66 0.88 -11.13
N ASN A 109 -2.60 0.54 -12.02
CA ASN A 109 -2.68 1.14 -13.34
C ASN A 109 -4.14 1.47 -13.71
N PRO A 110 -4.43 2.70 -14.19
CA PRO A 110 -3.64 3.93 -14.08
C PRO A 110 -3.16 4.24 -12.65
N ALA A 111 -2.09 5.03 -12.51
CA ALA A 111 -1.62 5.49 -11.21
C ALA A 111 -2.66 6.40 -10.52
N GLY A 112 -2.78 6.25 -9.21
CA GLY A 112 -3.57 7.12 -8.36
C GLY A 112 -2.78 8.30 -7.82
N ASN A 113 -3.34 8.97 -6.81
CA ASN A 113 -2.72 10.06 -6.07
C ASN A 113 -2.27 11.22 -6.96
N LEU A 114 -3.07 11.51 -8.00
CA LEU A 114 -2.84 12.65 -8.88
C LEU A 114 -3.43 13.91 -8.24
N TRP A 115 -2.59 14.94 -8.13
CA TRP A 115 -3.00 16.24 -7.60
C TRP A 115 -4.21 16.79 -8.37
N GLY A 116 -5.17 17.35 -7.63
CA GLY A 116 -6.43 17.86 -8.18
C GLY A 116 -7.46 16.80 -8.59
N GLN A 117 -7.21 15.50 -8.36
CA GLN A 117 -8.15 14.43 -8.75
C GLN A 117 -8.71 13.61 -7.58
N TYR A 118 -8.43 13.98 -6.33
CA TYR A 118 -8.82 13.18 -5.17
C TYR A 118 -10.34 13.10 -4.98
N GLN A 119 -11.08 14.20 -5.14
CA GLN A 119 -12.55 14.23 -4.99
C GLN A 119 -13.28 13.26 -5.94
N ASP A 120 -12.78 13.12 -7.16
CA ASP A 120 -13.39 12.23 -8.17
C ASP A 120 -13.04 10.76 -7.96
N ASN A 121 -11.96 10.47 -7.23
CA ASN A 121 -11.36 9.14 -7.14
C ASN A 121 -11.43 8.51 -5.75
N VAL A 122 -11.50 9.29 -4.68
CA VAL A 122 -11.52 8.83 -3.29
C VAL A 122 -12.89 9.16 -2.70
N LEU A 123 -13.86 8.30 -3.00
CA LEU A 123 -15.24 8.52 -2.63
C LEU A 123 -15.50 8.12 -1.18
N LYS A 124 -16.27 8.94 -0.47
CA LYS A 124 -16.78 8.60 0.86
C LYS A 124 -17.82 7.48 0.72
N GLY A 125 -17.41 6.25 0.98
CA GLY A 125 -18.30 5.11 1.16
C GLY A 125 -19.04 5.13 2.50
N THR A 126 -19.77 4.04 2.77
CA THR A 126 -20.46 3.80 4.05
C THR A 126 -19.54 3.06 5.03
N PHE A 127 -18.39 3.64 5.38
CA PHE A 127 -17.51 3.10 6.43
C PHE A 127 -17.80 3.78 7.77
N ASN A 128 -17.85 3.01 8.85
CA ASN A 128 -18.07 3.52 10.18
C ASN A 128 -16.80 3.33 11.00
N ALA A 129 -15.98 4.38 11.03
CA ALA A 129 -14.67 4.38 11.70
C ALA A 129 -14.70 3.91 13.16
N LYS A 130 -15.80 4.13 13.88
CA LYS A 130 -15.93 3.69 15.28
C LYS A 130 -16.26 2.20 15.41
N ARG A 131 -16.95 1.63 14.42
CA ARG A 131 -17.36 0.23 14.42
C ARG A 131 -16.27 -0.68 13.84
N ASP A 132 -15.68 -0.26 12.73
CA ASP A 132 -14.79 -1.13 11.93
C ASP A 132 -13.40 -1.29 12.60
N ARG A 133 -12.97 -0.30 13.40
CA ARG A 133 -11.73 -0.37 14.21
C ARG A 133 -11.83 -1.42 15.33
N ALA A 134 -13.05 -1.73 15.82
CA ALA A 134 -13.25 -2.67 16.92
C ALA A 134 -13.31 -4.14 16.47
N SER A 135 -13.55 -4.40 15.19
CA SER A 135 -13.64 -5.75 14.61
C SER A 135 -12.29 -6.34 14.15
N ASN A 136 -11.22 -5.55 14.18
CA ASN A 136 -9.87 -5.95 13.75
C ASN A 136 -8.88 -6.11 14.92
N ASN A 137 -9.39 -6.20 16.16
CA ASN A 137 -8.61 -6.50 17.37
C ASN A 137 -9.00 -7.86 17.95
#